data_AF-A0A5C7T0Z1-F1
#
_entry.id   AF-A0A5C7T0Z1-F1
#
_cell.length_a   1.000
_cell.length_b   1.000
_cell.length_c   1.000
_cell.angle_alpha   90.00
_cell.angle_beta   90.00
_cell.angle_gamma   90.00
#
_symmetry.space_group_name_H-M   'P 1'
#
loop_
_entity.id
_entity.type
_entity.pdbx_description
1 polymer ?
#
loop_
_entity_poly.entity_id
_entity_poly.type
_entity_poly.pdbx_seq_one_letter_code
_entity_poly.pdbx_strand_id
1 'polypeptide(L)'
;MHMISARWIGSLLWLFTLVSVVSALPACSQAPKSSETAMSNDVMTVSDESDARRRAKIRLELATGYFSNGQTTVALDELKQAIAADPTYFDAYNLRGLVYQRLNNPQLAEESFRKALALKPSAPGVQHNYGLLLCQLGRANEGIQMFKLAIADPTYTERAKTHMAQAGCELSVGRKEAAEASYLRSYELDAGNPITAYNLSKLLYERGEVIRAQFYIRRLNNGALANSETLWLGIKVEQKLGNVEAQSQLASQLRKRFPQSRELGWLERGAFNE
;
A
#
# COMPACT_ATOMS: atom_id res chain seq x y z
N MET A 1 -52.43 -80.86 -3.57
CA MET A 1 -52.30 -81.78 -4.73
C MET A 1 -50.82 -81.99 -4.99
N HIS A 2 -50.35 -83.16 -4.58
CA HIS A 2 -49.04 -83.71 -4.94
C HIS A 2 -49.03 -84.08 -6.43
N MET A 3 -47.92 -83.83 -7.12
CA MET A 3 -47.48 -84.71 -8.20
C MET A 3 -45.99 -84.99 -8.04
N ILE A 4 -45.70 -86.29 -8.09
CA ILE A 4 -44.43 -86.99 -7.90
C ILE A 4 -43.95 -87.47 -9.27
N SER A 5 -42.65 -87.78 -9.36
CA SER A 5 -41.92 -88.60 -10.34
C SER A 5 -41.11 -87.81 -11.38
N ALA A 6 -39.89 -88.17 -11.77
CA ALA A 6 -39.18 -89.44 -11.64
C ALA A 6 -37.65 -89.24 -11.49
N ARG A 7 -36.99 -90.28 -10.97
CA ARG A 7 -35.57 -90.42 -10.66
C ARG A 7 -34.75 -90.78 -11.90
N TRP A 8 -33.48 -90.40 -11.97
CA TRP A 8 -32.43 -91.23 -12.55
C TRP A 8 -31.14 -91.14 -11.72
N ILE A 9 -30.46 -92.28 -11.64
CA ILE A 9 -29.42 -92.69 -10.68
C ILE A 9 -28.03 -92.53 -11.31
N GLY A 10 -27.05 -92.14 -10.51
CA GLY A 10 -25.63 -92.22 -10.85
C GLY A 10 -24.76 -92.10 -9.60
N SER A 11 -24.40 -93.24 -9.02
CA SER A 11 -23.55 -93.40 -7.83
C SER A 11 -22.06 -93.52 -8.20
N LEU A 12 -21.22 -93.56 -7.15
CA LEU A 12 -19.77 -93.89 -7.06
C LEU A 12 -18.80 -92.70 -7.06
N LEU A 13 -17.74 -92.63 -6.24
CA LEU A 13 -17.28 -93.21 -4.96
C LEU A 13 -15.85 -92.61 -4.78
N TRP A 14 -15.50 -92.18 -3.56
CA TRP A 14 -14.12 -92.04 -3.00
C TRP A 14 -13.24 -90.90 -3.55
N LEU A 15 -12.55 -90.09 -2.74
CA LEU A 15 -11.54 -90.47 -1.74
C LEU A 15 -11.28 -89.38 -0.69
N PHE A 16 -10.90 -89.82 0.51
CA PHE A 16 -10.34 -89.08 1.63
C PHE A 16 -9.07 -88.29 1.28
N THR A 17 -8.92 -87.06 1.81
CA THR A 17 -7.67 -86.59 2.45
C THR A 17 -7.94 -85.57 3.55
N LEU A 18 -7.18 -85.73 4.63
CA LEU A 18 -7.22 -85.07 5.93
C LEU A 18 -6.48 -83.70 5.92
N VAL A 19 -6.98 -82.80 6.79
CA VAL A 19 -6.22 -81.91 7.70
C VAL A 19 -5.28 -80.86 7.09
N SER A 20 -5.60 -79.57 7.27
CA SER A 20 -4.98 -78.76 8.34
C SER A 20 -5.64 -77.38 8.50
N VAL A 21 -6.09 -77.13 9.72
CA VAL A 21 -6.53 -75.82 10.21
C VAL A 21 -5.28 -75.03 10.60
N VAL A 22 -5.10 -73.84 10.01
CA VAL A 22 -4.29 -72.77 10.62
C VAL A 22 -5.10 -71.49 10.55
N SER A 23 -5.37 -70.93 11.72
CA SER A 23 -6.13 -69.71 11.96
C SER A 23 -5.22 -68.53 12.30
N ALA A 24 -5.68 -67.33 11.93
CA ALA A 24 -5.28 -65.98 12.36
C ALA A 24 -4.09 -65.35 11.59
N LEU A 25 -4.10 -64.10 11.10
CA LEU A 25 -4.85 -62.86 11.38
C LEU A 25 -4.99 -62.02 10.08
N PRO A 26 -5.98 -61.10 9.96
CA PRO A 26 -6.04 -60.14 8.87
C PRO A 26 -4.97 -59.05 9.05
N ALA A 27 -3.95 -59.05 8.19
CA ALA A 27 -3.01 -57.94 8.09
C ALA A 27 -3.68 -56.76 7.36
N CYS A 28 -4.25 -55.83 8.12
CA CYS A 28 -4.55 -54.48 7.64
C CYS A 28 -3.22 -53.75 7.36
N SER A 29 -2.76 -53.74 6.11
CA SER A 29 -1.74 -52.77 5.68
C SER A 29 -2.41 -51.41 5.51
N GLN A 30 -2.42 -50.61 6.58
CA GLN A 30 -2.76 -49.19 6.48
C GLN A 30 -1.74 -48.52 5.57
N ALA A 31 -2.23 -47.82 4.54
CA ALA A 31 -1.45 -46.85 3.78
C ALA A 31 -0.85 -45.83 4.76
N PRO A 32 0.38 -45.33 4.53
CA PRO A 32 0.97 -44.34 5.41
C PRO A 32 0.08 -43.10 5.40
N LYS A 33 -0.50 -42.79 6.57
CA LYS A 33 -1.15 -41.52 6.82
C LYS A 33 -0.14 -40.43 6.47
N SER A 34 -0.57 -39.52 5.59
CA SER A 34 0.08 -38.24 5.37
C SER A 34 0.52 -37.68 6.71
N SER A 35 1.84 -37.56 6.88
CA SER A 35 2.42 -36.82 7.99
C SER A 35 1.87 -35.40 7.89
N GLU A 36 0.91 -35.08 8.76
CA GLU A 36 0.62 -33.70 9.13
C GLU A 36 1.96 -33.11 9.57
N THR A 37 2.54 -32.28 8.71
CA THR A 37 3.70 -31.46 9.03
C THR A 37 3.26 -30.58 10.18
N ALA A 38 3.69 -30.94 11.39
CA ALA A 38 3.66 -30.07 12.53
C ALA A 38 4.26 -28.73 12.09
N MET A 39 3.46 -27.67 12.15
CA MET A 39 3.95 -26.31 11.96
C MET A 39 4.96 -26.05 13.07
N SER A 40 6.22 -26.26 12.73
CA SER A 40 7.35 -25.91 13.56
C SER A 40 7.34 -24.39 13.74
N ASN A 41 7.31 -23.91 14.98
CA ASN A 41 7.55 -22.50 15.33
C ASN A 41 9.02 -22.09 15.14
N ASP A 42 9.70 -22.70 14.17
CA ASP A 42 11.08 -22.39 13.82
C ASP A 42 11.15 -21.10 13.01
N VAL A 43 12.23 -20.35 13.19
CA VAL A 43 12.45 -19.09 12.49
C VAL A 43 12.68 -19.41 11.02
N MET A 44 11.75 -19.00 10.15
CA MET A 44 11.91 -19.20 8.70
C MET A 44 13.22 -18.57 8.22
N THR A 45 14.10 -19.40 7.68
CA THR A 45 15.35 -18.99 7.06
C THR A 45 15.19 -18.92 5.53
N VAL A 46 16.18 -18.34 4.84
CA VAL A 46 16.21 -18.28 3.37
C VAL A 46 16.19 -19.68 2.73
N SER A 47 16.62 -20.70 3.47
CA SER A 47 16.62 -22.10 3.03
C SER A 47 15.23 -22.73 3.04
N ASP A 48 14.30 -22.19 3.84
CA ASP A 48 12.93 -22.69 3.97
C ASP A 48 11.97 -22.08 2.92
N GLU A 49 12.43 -21.05 2.20
CA GLU A 49 11.68 -20.37 1.15
C GLU A 49 11.63 -21.23 -0.12
N SER A 50 10.43 -21.49 -0.64
CA SER A 50 10.27 -22.24 -1.88
C SER A 50 11.03 -21.58 -3.05
N ASP A 51 11.60 -22.39 -3.95
CA ASP A 51 12.28 -21.87 -5.14
C ASP A 51 11.36 -20.97 -6.00
N ALA A 52 10.04 -21.25 -5.98
CA ALA A 52 9.02 -20.42 -6.60
C ALA A 52 9.01 -18.99 -6.02
N ARG A 53 8.94 -18.86 -4.69
CA ARG A 53 9.00 -17.58 -3.99
C ARG A 53 10.32 -16.86 -4.21
N ARG A 54 11.45 -17.57 -4.12
CA ARG A 54 12.78 -16.97 -4.37
C ARG A 54 12.87 -16.38 -5.78
N ARG A 55 12.38 -17.10 -6.80
CA ARG A 55 12.30 -16.59 -8.17
C ARG A 55 11.39 -15.37 -8.28
N ALA A 56 10.22 -15.39 -7.63
CA ALA A 56 9.30 -14.26 -7.63
C ALA A 56 9.92 -13.00 -6.99
N LYS A 57 10.70 -13.17 -5.91
CA LYS A 57 11.43 -12.09 -5.23
C LYS A 57 12.49 -11.44 -6.13
N ILE A 58 13.34 -12.24 -6.78
CA ILE A 58 14.37 -11.71 -7.69
C ILE A 58 13.72 -10.89 -8.83
N ARG A 59 12.62 -11.40 -9.38
CA ARG A 59 11.88 -10.69 -10.43
C ARG A 59 11.22 -9.42 -9.95
N LEU A 60 10.70 -9.40 -8.72
CA LEU A 60 10.20 -8.19 -8.09
C LEU A 60 11.30 -7.14 -7.92
N GLU A 61 12.51 -7.55 -7.51
CA GLU A 61 13.66 -6.66 -7.38
C GLU A 61 14.04 -6.04 -8.73
N LEU A 62 14.11 -6.85 -9.80
CA LEU A 62 14.31 -6.36 -11.17
C LEU A 62 13.21 -5.38 -11.61
N ALA A 63 11.94 -5.76 -11.39
CA ALA A 63 10.81 -4.89 -11.70
C ALA A 63 10.89 -3.55 -10.97
N THR A 64 11.31 -3.56 -9.69
CA THR A 64 11.49 -2.34 -8.88
C THR A 64 12.56 -1.44 -9.47
N GLY A 65 13.69 -2.02 -9.89
CA GLY A 65 14.76 -1.29 -10.58
C GLY A 65 14.29 -0.67 -11.90
N TYR A 66 13.67 -1.47 -12.77
CA TYR A 66 13.13 -0.98 -14.04
C TYR A 66 12.07 0.11 -13.86
N PHE A 67 11.18 -0.05 -12.88
CA PHE A 67 10.15 0.94 -12.58
C PHE A 67 10.75 2.27 -12.11
N SER A 68 11.76 2.20 -11.24
CA SER A 68 12.48 3.39 -10.74
C SER A 68 13.21 4.13 -11.86
N ASN A 69 13.70 3.41 -12.87
CA ASN A 69 14.34 3.97 -14.07
C ASN A 69 13.34 4.42 -15.15
N GLY A 70 12.03 4.36 -14.88
CA GLY A 70 10.98 4.75 -15.82
C GLY A 70 10.66 3.73 -16.92
N GLN A 71 11.36 2.58 -16.96
CA GLN A 71 11.14 1.47 -17.91
C GLN A 71 9.90 0.66 -17.51
N THR A 72 8.75 1.33 -17.57
CA THR A 72 7.49 0.88 -16.93
C THR A 72 6.93 -0.40 -17.56
N THR A 73 7.07 -0.58 -18.87
CA THR A 73 6.62 -1.80 -19.57
C THR A 73 7.50 -3.01 -19.27
N VAL A 74 8.82 -2.81 -19.12
CA VAL A 74 9.77 -3.87 -18.71
C VAL A 74 9.49 -4.30 -17.28
N ALA A 75 9.26 -3.34 -16.37
CA ALA A 75 8.84 -3.63 -15.01
C ALA A 75 7.55 -4.46 -14.97
N LEU A 76 6.57 -4.14 -15.82
CA LEU A 76 5.33 -4.91 -15.91
C LEU A 76 5.58 -6.36 -16.38
N ASP A 77 6.50 -6.58 -17.32
CA ASP A 77 6.84 -7.91 -17.78
C ASP A 77 7.49 -8.74 -16.65
N GLU A 78 8.46 -8.18 -15.94
CA GLU A 78 9.08 -8.85 -14.78
C GLU A 78 8.06 -9.17 -13.69
N LEU A 79 7.06 -8.29 -13.46
CA LEU A 79 5.98 -8.55 -12.51
C LEU A 79 5.05 -9.68 -12.94
N LYS A 80 4.75 -9.80 -14.24
CA LYS A 80 3.99 -10.94 -14.77
C LYS A 80 4.77 -12.24 -14.53
N GLN A 81 6.08 -12.23 -14.78
CA GLN A 81 6.94 -13.38 -14.52
C GLN A 81 7.07 -13.68 -13.01
N ALA A 82 7.10 -12.67 -12.14
CA ALA A 82 7.10 -12.84 -10.69
C ALA A 82 5.82 -13.51 -10.19
N ILE A 83 4.67 -13.04 -10.68
CA ILE A 83 3.35 -13.57 -10.33
C ILE A 83 3.14 -14.98 -10.89
N ALA A 84 3.66 -15.27 -12.08
CA ALA A 84 3.65 -16.62 -12.64
C ALA A 84 4.51 -17.59 -11.81
N ALA A 85 5.63 -17.11 -11.26
CA ALA A 85 6.49 -17.91 -10.39
C ALA A 85 5.84 -18.17 -9.03
N ASP A 86 5.23 -17.16 -8.41
CA ASP A 86 4.47 -17.29 -7.17
C ASP A 86 3.20 -16.41 -7.18
N PRO A 87 2.02 -17.01 -7.45
CA PRO A 87 0.74 -16.29 -7.48
C PRO A 87 0.28 -15.74 -6.12
N THR A 88 0.95 -16.11 -5.02
CA THR A 88 0.63 -15.68 -3.66
C THR A 88 1.59 -14.59 -3.14
N TYR A 89 2.50 -14.10 -3.98
CA TYR A 89 3.43 -13.04 -3.60
C TYR A 89 2.80 -11.65 -3.70
N PHE A 90 2.18 -11.22 -2.60
CA PHE A 90 1.40 -9.98 -2.53
C PHE A 90 2.20 -8.71 -2.92
N ASP A 91 3.52 -8.67 -2.65
CA ASP A 91 4.38 -7.54 -3.01
C ASP A 91 4.44 -7.31 -4.54
N ALA A 92 4.41 -8.39 -5.34
CA ALA A 92 4.36 -8.29 -6.79
C ALA A 92 3.05 -7.65 -7.27
N TYR A 93 1.92 -7.97 -6.64
CA TYR A 93 0.65 -7.33 -6.96
C TYR A 93 0.63 -5.86 -6.51
N ASN A 94 1.24 -5.53 -5.37
CA ASN A 94 1.37 -4.14 -4.92
C ASN A 94 2.15 -3.28 -5.93
N LEU A 95 3.34 -3.73 -6.35
CA LEU A 95 4.12 -3.00 -7.35
C LEU A 95 3.42 -2.95 -8.71
N ARG A 96 2.73 -4.03 -9.11
CA ARG A 96 1.93 -4.03 -10.34
C ARG A 96 0.81 -3.00 -10.31
N GLY A 97 0.20 -2.77 -9.14
CA GLY A 97 -0.77 -1.69 -8.92
C GLY A 97 -0.17 -0.31 -9.24
N LEU A 98 0.99 -0.01 -8.67
CA LEU A 98 1.71 1.24 -8.94
C LEU A 98 2.14 1.38 -10.42
N VAL A 99 2.60 0.29 -11.03
CA VAL A 99 2.98 0.26 -12.45
C VAL A 99 1.77 0.57 -13.34
N TYR A 100 0.62 -0.04 -13.10
CA TYR A 100 -0.60 0.27 -13.86
C TYR A 100 -1.11 1.69 -13.62
N GLN A 101 -0.96 2.23 -12.41
CA GLN A 101 -1.27 3.63 -12.13
C GLN A 101 -0.39 4.57 -12.98
N ARG A 102 0.92 4.29 -13.10
CA ARG A 102 1.83 5.06 -13.96
C ARG A 102 1.51 4.92 -15.45
N LEU A 103 0.96 3.78 -15.87
CA LEU A 103 0.46 3.54 -17.23
C LEU A 103 -0.95 4.12 -17.46
N ASN A 104 -1.50 4.88 -16.51
CA ASN A 104 -2.84 5.45 -16.58
C ASN A 104 -3.95 4.38 -16.80
N ASN A 105 -3.78 3.20 -16.20
CA ASN A 105 -4.76 2.12 -16.22
C ASN A 105 -5.29 1.84 -14.80
N PRO A 106 -6.18 2.69 -14.27
CA PRO A 106 -6.59 2.61 -12.87
C PRO A 106 -7.40 1.34 -12.53
N GLN A 107 -8.10 0.75 -13.49
CA GLN A 107 -8.87 -0.48 -13.27
C GLN A 107 -7.95 -1.66 -12.96
N LEU A 108 -6.89 -1.85 -13.74
CA LEU A 108 -5.89 -2.89 -13.49
C LEU A 108 -5.04 -2.58 -12.24
N ALA A 109 -4.83 -1.29 -11.93
CA ALA A 109 -4.19 -0.88 -10.69
C ALA A 109 -5.02 -1.31 -9.47
N GLU A 110 -6.32 -1.02 -9.49
CA GLU A 110 -7.25 -1.41 -8.43
C GLU A 110 -7.36 -2.93 -8.28
N GLU A 111 -7.48 -3.68 -9.38
CA GLU A 111 -7.48 -5.14 -9.34
C GLU A 111 -6.23 -5.68 -8.63
N SER A 112 -5.07 -5.10 -8.95
CA SER A 112 -3.79 -5.51 -8.38
C SER A 112 -3.70 -5.20 -6.88
N PHE A 113 -4.13 -4.02 -6.44
CA PHE A 113 -4.17 -3.70 -5.00
C PHE A 113 -5.18 -4.57 -4.24
N ARG A 114 -6.36 -4.82 -4.80
CA ARG A 114 -7.35 -5.72 -4.19
C ARG A 114 -6.81 -7.14 -4.06
N LYS A 115 -6.10 -7.64 -5.07
CA LYS A 115 -5.46 -8.96 -5.01
C LYS A 115 -4.35 -9.00 -3.96
N ALA A 116 -3.53 -7.95 -3.85
CA ALA A 116 -2.51 -7.84 -2.81
C ALA A 116 -3.13 -7.88 -1.39
N LEU A 117 -4.21 -7.11 -1.16
CA LEU A 117 -4.92 -7.09 0.13
C LEU A 117 -5.67 -8.39 0.42
N ALA A 118 -6.15 -9.11 -0.60
CA ALA A 118 -6.74 -10.43 -0.41
C ALA A 118 -5.71 -11.48 0.04
N LEU A 119 -4.46 -11.36 -0.43
CA LEU A 119 -3.35 -12.24 -0.02
C LEU A 119 -2.77 -11.83 1.35
N LYS A 120 -2.71 -10.53 1.64
CA LYS A 120 -2.25 -9.99 2.92
C LYS A 120 -3.13 -8.81 3.35
N PRO A 121 -4.16 -9.06 4.18
CA PRO A 121 -5.10 -8.01 4.61
C PRO A 121 -4.45 -6.88 5.43
N SER A 122 -3.45 -7.21 6.25
CA SER A 122 -2.65 -6.24 7.00
C SER A 122 -1.35 -5.94 6.26
N ALA A 123 -1.45 -5.04 5.28
CA ALA A 123 -0.30 -4.58 4.50
C ALA A 123 -0.36 -3.05 4.36
N PRO A 124 0.18 -2.29 5.33
CA PRO A 124 0.02 -0.83 5.39
C PRO A 124 0.51 -0.09 4.15
N GLY A 125 1.60 -0.56 3.52
CA GLY A 125 2.08 0.02 2.25
C GLY A 125 1.08 -0.15 1.11
N VAL A 126 0.40 -1.30 1.03
CA VAL A 126 -0.65 -1.57 0.02
C VAL A 126 -1.89 -0.74 0.31
N GLN A 127 -2.31 -0.66 1.57
CA GLN A 127 -3.43 0.17 2.01
C GLN A 127 -3.18 1.66 1.70
N HIS A 128 -1.97 2.17 1.95
CA HIS A 128 -1.57 3.52 1.55
C HIS A 128 -1.70 3.72 0.03
N ASN A 129 -1.11 2.84 -0.77
CA ASN A 129 -1.14 2.97 -2.24
C ASN A 129 -2.56 2.88 -2.80
N TYR A 130 -3.36 1.95 -2.29
CA TYR A 130 -4.75 1.81 -2.70
C TYR A 130 -5.59 3.03 -2.27
N GLY A 131 -5.33 3.56 -1.08
CA GLY A 131 -5.94 4.79 -0.60
C GLY A 131 -5.71 5.97 -1.55
N LEU A 132 -4.47 6.16 -2.01
CA LEU A 132 -4.13 7.17 -3.01
C LEU A 132 -4.89 6.97 -4.33
N LEU A 133 -4.96 5.74 -4.84
CA LEU A 133 -5.70 5.43 -6.06
C LEU A 133 -7.20 5.75 -5.90
N LEU A 134 -7.81 5.36 -4.77
CA LEU A 134 -9.22 5.63 -4.50
C LEU A 134 -9.51 7.13 -4.46
N CYS A 135 -8.64 7.92 -3.83
CA CYS A 135 -8.75 9.37 -3.82
C CYS A 135 -8.65 9.97 -5.24
N GLN A 136 -7.73 9.46 -6.06
CA GLN A 136 -7.59 9.87 -7.47
C GLN A 136 -8.86 9.55 -8.29
N LEU A 137 -9.55 8.45 -7.97
CA LEU A 137 -10.78 8.03 -8.62
C LEU A 137 -12.05 8.71 -8.08
N GLY A 138 -11.91 9.73 -7.22
CA GLY A 138 -13.05 10.42 -6.59
C GLY A 138 -13.73 9.61 -5.48
N ARG A 139 -13.22 8.42 -5.15
CA ARG A 139 -13.69 7.55 -4.06
C ARG A 139 -12.99 7.88 -2.74
N ALA A 140 -12.93 9.17 -2.42
CA ALA A 140 -12.13 9.71 -1.32
C ALA A 140 -12.49 9.10 0.06
N ASN A 141 -13.76 8.83 0.32
CA ASN A 141 -14.18 8.20 1.59
C ASN A 141 -13.55 6.82 1.78
N GLU A 142 -13.54 5.99 0.73
CA GLU A 142 -12.92 4.67 0.77
C GLU A 142 -11.40 4.80 0.90
N GLY A 143 -10.80 5.77 0.20
CA GLY A 143 -9.36 6.05 0.30
C GLY A 143 -8.93 6.44 1.71
N ILE A 144 -9.70 7.31 2.37
CA ILE A 144 -9.47 7.71 3.77
C ILE A 144 -9.57 6.50 4.72
N GLN A 145 -10.48 5.55 4.48
CA GLN A 145 -10.53 4.33 5.29
C GLN A 145 -9.28 3.47 5.10
N MET A 146 -8.77 3.34 3.87
CA MET A 146 -7.51 2.62 3.63
C MET A 146 -6.33 3.27 4.35
N PHE A 147 -6.25 4.60 4.36
CA PHE A 147 -5.23 5.32 5.12
C PHE A 147 -5.33 5.07 6.63
N LYS A 148 -6.54 5.07 7.20
CA LYS A 148 -6.77 4.75 8.61
C LYS A 148 -6.32 3.34 8.98
N LEU A 149 -6.59 2.36 8.12
CA LEU A 149 -6.10 0.99 8.30
C LEU A 149 -4.56 0.95 8.30
N ALA A 150 -3.92 1.65 7.37
CA ALA A 150 -2.45 1.68 7.29
C ALA A 150 -1.82 2.32 8.54
N ILE A 151 -2.39 3.43 9.02
CA ILE A 151 -1.90 4.15 10.20
C ILE A 151 -2.11 3.34 11.50
N ALA A 152 -3.16 2.52 11.57
CA ALA A 152 -3.47 1.73 12.74
C ALA A 152 -2.44 0.62 13.01
N ASP A 153 -1.70 0.16 12.00
CA ASP A 153 -0.67 -0.87 12.15
C ASP A 153 0.56 -0.33 12.93
N PRO A 154 0.87 -0.86 14.14
CA PRO A 154 2.00 -0.43 14.97
C PRO A 154 3.38 -0.50 14.31
N THR A 155 3.54 -1.39 13.33
CA THR A 155 4.81 -1.63 12.64
C THR A 155 5.02 -0.72 11.45
N TYR A 156 3.99 0.04 11.04
CA TYR A 156 4.08 0.92 9.90
C TYR A 156 4.88 2.19 10.21
N THR A 157 6.01 2.36 9.53
CA THR A 157 6.94 3.48 9.74
C THR A 157 6.59 4.73 8.93
N GLU A 158 5.93 4.57 7.77
CA GLU A 158 5.60 5.67 6.84
C GLU A 158 4.29 6.41 7.22
N ARG A 159 3.97 6.47 8.52
CA ARG A 159 2.74 7.12 9.05
C ARG A 159 2.67 8.60 8.70
N ALA A 160 3.80 9.31 8.78
CA ALA A 160 3.87 10.74 8.44
C ALA A 160 3.41 11.00 6.99
N LYS A 161 3.89 10.17 6.05
CA LYS A 161 3.52 10.20 4.63
C LYS A 161 2.03 9.87 4.44
N THR A 162 1.50 8.87 5.15
CA THR A 162 0.08 8.52 5.04
C THR A 162 -0.84 9.59 5.61
N HIS A 163 -0.49 10.22 6.74
CA HIS A 163 -1.24 11.34 7.28
C HIS A 163 -1.29 12.53 6.30
N MET A 164 -0.16 12.84 5.64
CA MET A 164 -0.11 13.88 4.60
C MET A 164 -1.04 13.53 3.41
N ALA A 165 -0.98 12.28 2.93
CA ALA A 165 -1.84 11.81 1.84
C ALA A 165 -3.33 11.84 2.21
N GLN A 166 -3.67 11.42 3.44
CA GLN A 166 -5.02 11.49 3.98
C GLN A 166 -5.53 12.92 4.01
N ALA A 167 -4.71 13.87 4.50
CA ALA A 167 -5.08 15.28 4.54
C ALA A 167 -5.40 15.86 3.16
N GLY A 168 -4.58 15.53 2.15
CA GLY A 168 -4.84 15.94 0.77
C GLY A 168 -6.15 15.37 0.21
N CYS A 169 -6.46 14.12 0.55
CA CYS A 169 -7.72 13.48 0.17
C CYS A 169 -8.93 14.03 0.93
N GLU A 170 -8.77 14.43 2.19
CA GLU A 170 -9.80 15.11 2.97
C GLU A 170 -10.10 16.51 2.40
N LEU A 171 -9.07 17.24 1.96
CA LEU A 171 -9.23 18.52 1.28
C LEU A 171 -10.00 18.38 -0.05
N SER A 172 -9.77 17.33 -0.83
CA SER A 172 -10.45 17.15 -2.13
C SER A 172 -11.97 16.97 -1.99
N VAL A 173 -12.46 16.58 -0.81
CA VAL A 173 -13.89 16.49 -0.47
C VAL A 173 -14.34 17.56 0.52
N GLY A 174 -13.56 18.65 0.68
CA GLY A 174 -13.93 19.81 1.47
C GLY A 174 -13.87 19.62 3.00
N ARG A 175 -13.29 18.53 3.50
CA ARG A 175 -13.15 18.27 4.95
C ARG A 175 -11.94 18.98 5.53
N LYS A 176 -11.97 20.31 5.55
CA LYS A 176 -10.85 21.16 5.96
C LYS A 176 -10.38 20.89 7.39
N GLU A 177 -11.29 20.72 8.34
CA GLU A 177 -10.93 20.47 9.75
C GLU A 177 -10.25 19.12 9.94
N ALA A 178 -10.72 18.09 9.24
CA ALA A 178 -10.08 16.77 9.26
C ALA A 178 -8.69 16.83 8.62
N ALA A 179 -8.56 17.54 7.49
CA ALA A 179 -7.28 17.74 6.82
C ALA A 179 -6.26 18.47 7.71
N GLU A 180 -6.70 19.49 8.47
CA GLU A 180 -5.84 20.17 9.46
C GLU A 180 -5.30 19.18 10.48
N ALA A 181 -6.17 18.36 11.07
CA ALA A 181 -5.76 17.34 12.04
C ALA A 181 -4.79 16.32 11.43
N SER A 182 -5.04 15.86 10.21
CA SER A 182 -4.17 14.94 9.49
C SER A 182 -2.81 15.56 9.17
N TYR A 183 -2.75 16.81 8.69
CA TYR A 183 -1.48 17.50 8.47
C TYR A 183 -0.71 17.76 9.77
N LEU A 184 -1.40 18.07 10.87
CA LEU A 184 -0.77 18.21 12.19
C LEU A 184 -0.09 16.90 12.61
N ARG A 185 -0.78 15.76 12.48
CA ARG A 185 -0.18 14.44 12.75
C ARG A 185 1.00 14.13 11.84
N SER A 186 0.92 14.50 10.56
CA SER A 186 2.05 14.37 9.64
C SER A 186 3.25 15.21 10.11
N TYR A 187 3.03 16.46 10.51
CA TYR A 187 4.08 17.38 10.94
C TYR A 187 4.70 16.98 12.28
N GLU A 188 3.91 16.44 13.22
CA GLU A 188 4.41 15.91 14.49
C GLU A 188 5.40 14.75 14.29
N LEU A 189 5.15 13.93 13.26
CA LEU A 189 6.01 12.79 12.92
C LEU A 189 7.19 13.17 12.03
N ASP A 190 7.01 14.15 11.13
CA ASP A 190 8.04 14.67 10.23
C ASP A 190 7.89 16.18 10.03
N ALA A 191 8.51 16.96 10.92
CA ALA A 191 8.54 18.42 10.84
C ALA A 191 9.47 18.96 9.73
N GLY A 192 10.20 18.08 9.02
CA GLY A 192 11.09 18.44 7.92
C GLY A 192 10.38 18.48 6.56
N ASN A 193 9.17 17.92 6.47
CA ASN A 193 8.44 17.82 5.21
C ASN A 193 7.90 19.19 4.75
N PRO A 194 8.40 19.76 3.62
CA PRO A 194 7.97 21.08 3.16
C PRO A 194 6.53 21.09 2.64
N ILE A 195 6.04 19.95 2.11
CA ILE A 195 4.68 19.83 1.57
C ILE A 195 3.68 19.88 2.72
N THR A 196 3.94 19.17 3.81
CA THR A 196 3.10 19.23 5.02
C THR A 196 3.11 20.63 5.63
N ALA A 197 4.29 21.23 5.83
CA ALA A 197 4.39 22.56 6.42
C ALA A 197 3.67 23.63 5.58
N TYR A 198 3.87 23.64 4.26
CA TYR A 198 3.20 24.58 3.36
C TYR A 198 1.66 24.43 3.39
N ASN A 199 1.16 23.20 3.22
CA ASN A 199 -0.29 22.97 3.15
C ASN A 199 -0.98 23.24 4.50
N LEU A 200 -0.34 22.89 5.62
CA LEU A 200 -0.83 23.23 6.95
C LEU A 200 -0.87 24.74 7.17
N SER A 201 0.22 25.46 6.84
CA SER A 201 0.26 26.92 6.89
C SER A 201 -0.83 27.57 6.05
N LYS A 202 -1.04 27.08 4.82
CA LYS A 202 -2.05 27.61 3.90
C LYS A 202 -3.44 27.43 4.49
N LEU A 203 -3.76 26.24 5.00
CA LEU A 203 -5.05 25.94 5.61
C LEU A 203 -5.34 26.82 6.83
N LEU A 204 -4.34 27.01 7.69
CA LEU A 204 -4.44 27.90 8.86
C LEU A 204 -4.61 29.37 8.45
N TYR A 205 -3.88 29.82 7.42
CA TYR A 205 -4.01 31.18 6.90
C TYR A 205 -5.43 31.45 6.34
N GLU A 206 -5.97 30.51 5.55
CA GLU A 206 -7.34 30.57 5.01
C GLU A 206 -8.39 30.61 6.13
N ARG A 207 -8.16 29.88 7.23
CA ARG A 207 -9.02 29.88 8.42
C ARG A 207 -8.92 31.16 9.25
N GLY A 208 -7.94 32.02 8.98
CA GLY A 208 -7.67 33.23 9.77
C GLY A 208 -6.79 33.00 11.00
N GLU A 209 -6.25 31.80 11.18
CA GLU A 209 -5.32 31.42 12.24
C GLU A 209 -3.89 31.87 11.90
N VAL A 210 -3.72 33.18 11.67
CA VAL A 210 -2.52 33.76 11.04
C VAL A 210 -1.26 33.52 11.88
N ILE A 211 -1.36 33.61 13.21
CA ILE A 211 -0.24 33.37 14.12
C ILE A 211 0.23 31.91 14.03
N ARG A 212 -0.71 30.95 13.98
CA ARG A 212 -0.38 29.52 13.80
C ARG A 212 0.23 29.29 12.41
N ALA A 213 -0.33 29.91 11.37
CA ALA A 213 0.22 29.82 10.02
C ALA A 213 1.67 30.32 9.94
N GLN A 214 1.98 31.43 10.62
CA GLN A 214 3.31 32.03 10.72
C GLN A 214 4.34 31.05 11.28
N PHE A 215 3.99 30.33 12.36
CA PHE A 215 4.89 29.37 13.00
C PHE A 215 5.44 28.34 12.00
N TYR A 216 4.54 27.70 11.24
CA TYR A 216 4.93 26.65 10.29
C TYR A 216 5.62 27.22 9.04
N ILE A 217 5.12 28.33 8.47
CA ILE A 217 5.65 28.85 7.20
C ILE A 217 7.02 29.50 7.39
N ARG A 218 7.26 30.13 8.55
CA ARG A 218 8.55 30.74 8.88
C ARG A 218 9.64 29.70 9.02
N ARG A 219 9.36 28.54 9.65
CA ARG A 219 10.31 27.42 9.72
C ARG A 219 10.70 26.94 8.32
N LEU A 220 9.73 26.77 7.43
CA LEU A 220 9.98 26.36 6.04
C LEU A 220 10.78 27.42 5.27
N ASN A 221 10.40 28.69 5.35
CA ASN A 221 11.05 29.77 4.60
C ASN A 221 12.47 30.10 5.08
N ASN A 222 12.80 29.77 6.34
CA ASN A 222 14.16 29.87 6.86
C ASN A 222 15.06 28.69 6.45
N GLY A 223 14.52 27.68 5.76
CA GLY A 223 15.24 26.50 5.29
C GLY A 223 15.61 26.54 3.80
N ALA A 224 16.43 25.58 3.38
CA ALA A 224 16.85 25.42 1.98
C ALA A 224 15.68 25.05 1.03
N LEU A 225 14.59 24.50 1.58
CA LEU A 225 13.43 24.03 0.82
C LEU A 225 12.42 25.13 0.49
N ALA A 226 12.69 26.38 0.87
CA ALA A 226 11.84 27.52 0.51
C ALA A 226 11.81 27.72 -1.01
N ASN A 227 10.61 27.95 -1.57
CA ASN A 227 10.40 28.25 -2.99
C ASN A 227 9.55 29.55 -3.15
N SER A 228 9.21 29.93 -4.38
CA SER A 228 8.44 31.16 -4.61
C SER A 228 7.06 31.12 -3.93
N GLU A 229 6.36 29.98 -3.96
CA GLU A 229 5.04 29.80 -3.36
C GLU A 229 5.08 29.88 -1.82
N THR A 230 6.09 29.26 -1.18
CA THR A 230 6.23 29.29 0.28
C THR A 230 6.60 30.69 0.76
N LEU A 231 7.51 31.38 0.05
CA LEU A 231 7.87 32.77 0.33
C LEU A 231 6.66 33.68 0.17
N TRP A 232 5.88 33.51 -0.90
CA TRP A 232 4.66 34.28 -1.11
C TRP A 232 3.65 34.11 0.02
N LEU A 233 3.37 32.86 0.44
CA LEU A 233 2.51 32.61 1.58
C LEU A 233 3.06 33.27 2.86
N GLY A 234 4.38 33.22 3.08
CA GLY A 234 5.05 33.92 4.17
C GLY A 234 4.81 35.44 4.12
N ILE A 235 4.98 36.07 2.95
CA ILE A 235 4.72 37.51 2.76
C ILE A 235 3.25 37.84 3.09
N LYS A 236 2.29 37.03 2.62
CA LYS A 236 0.86 37.21 2.93
C LYS A 236 0.56 37.10 4.43
N VAL A 237 1.25 36.18 5.11
CA VAL A 237 1.14 36.02 6.57
C VAL A 237 1.70 37.24 7.30
N GLU A 238 2.93 37.66 6.99
CA GLU A 238 3.57 38.80 7.66
C GLU A 238 2.84 40.12 7.38
N GLN A 239 2.30 40.30 6.17
CA GLN A 239 1.45 41.44 5.82
C GLN A 239 0.21 41.49 6.74
N LYS A 240 -0.48 40.36 6.92
CA LYS A 240 -1.70 40.29 7.75
C LYS A 240 -1.41 40.48 9.24
N LEU A 241 -0.17 40.24 9.68
CA LEU A 241 0.32 40.51 11.03
C LEU A 241 0.88 41.94 11.20
N GLY A 242 1.01 42.72 10.12
CA GLY A 242 1.63 44.05 10.17
C GLY A 242 3.15 44.04 10.37
N ASN A 243 3.82 42.92 10.12
CA ASN A 243 5.26 42.77 10.31
C ASN A 243 6.04 43.19 9.06
N VAL A 244 6.19 44.50 8.88
CA VAL A 244 6.79 45.13 7.68
C VAL A 244 8.25 44.68 7.46
N GLU A 245 9.00 44.47 8.54
CA GLU A 245 10.40 44.04 8.44
C GLU A 245 10.51 42.63 7.86
N ALA A 246 9.80 41.65 8.45
CA ALA A 246 9.83 40.27 7.96
C ALA A 246 9.26 40.15 6.55
N GLN A 247 8.19 40.91 6.25
CA GLN A 247 7.64 41.00 4.90
C GLN A 247 8.69 41.47 3.88
N SER A 248 9.44 42.52 4.22
CA SER A 248 10.50 43.08 3.36
C SER A 248 11.66 42.11 3.15
N GLN A 249 12.04 41.36 4.20
CA GLN A 249 13.07 40.32 4.10
C GLN A 249 12.64 39.19 3.16
N LEU A 250 11.42 38.67 3.31
CA LEU A 250 10.87 37.63 2.43
C LEU A 250 10.72 38.13 0.98
N ALA A 251 10.27 39.37 0.78
CA ALA A 251 10.18 40.01 -0.52
C ALA A 251 11.55 40.14 -1.21
N SER A 252 12.60 40.50 -0.46
CA SER A 252 13.98 40.52 -0.96
C SER A 252 14.46 39.13 -1.39
N GLN A 253 14.18 38.11 -0.59
CA GLN A 253 14.49 36.73 -0.95
C GLN A 253 13.77 36.28 -2.22
N LEU A 254 12.47 36.60 -2.36
CA LEU A 254 11.67 36.27 -3.53
C LEU A 254 12.25 36.91 -4.80
N ARG A 255 12.56 38.22 -4.75
CA ARG A 255 13.20 38.95 -5.87
C ARG A 255 14.53 38.35 -6.26
N LYS A 256 15.37 38.04 -5.28
CA LYS A 256 16.74 37.55 -5.51
C LYS A 256 16.77 36.12 -6.06
N ARG A 257 15.95 35.22 -5.50
CA ARG A 257 16.01 33.78 -5.77
C ARG A 257 15.08 33.35 -6.91
N PHE A 258 13.97 34.07 -7.10
CA PHE A 258 12.91 33.68 -8.04
C PHE A 258 12.41 34.88 -8.89
N PRO A 259 13.30 35.57 -9.64
CA PRO A 259 12.97 36.80 -10.37
C PRO A 259 11.95 36.63 -11.51
N GLN A 260 11.71 35.40 -11.95
CA GLN A 260 10.74 35.08 -13.02
C GLN A 260 9.47 34.41 -12.48
N SER A 261 9.31 34.32 -11.16
CA SER A 261 8.14 33.69 -10.56
C SER A 261 6.88 34.54 -10.75
N ARG A 262 5.74 33.86 -10.90
CA ARG A 262 4.42 34.51 -10.91
C ARG A 262 4.18 35.25 -9.59
N GLU A 263 4.65 34.68 -8.48
CA GLU A 263 4.53 35.23 -7.14
C GLU A 263 5.21 36.60 -6.99
N LEU A 264 6.37 36.79 -7.64
CA LEU A 264 7.00 38.11 -7.68
C LEU A 264 6.13 39.12 -8.43
N GLY A 265 5.55 38.72 -9.57
CA GLY A 265 4.61 39.57 -10.30
C GLY A 265 3.38 39.97 -9.48
N TRP A 266 2.88 39.09 -8.60
CA TRP A 266 1.81 39.43 -7.65
C TRP A 266 2.27 40.44 -6.61
N LEU A 267 3.45 40.23 -6.02
CA LEU A 267 4.03 41.14 -5.04
C LEU A 267 4.20 42.56 -5.61
N GLU A 268 4.75 42.67 -6.82
CA GLU A 268 5.03 43.97 -7.46
C GLU A 268 3.76 44.77 -7.78
N ARG A 269 2.66 44.07 -8.08
CA ARG A 269 1.36 44.70 -8.31
C ARG A 269 0.50 44.83 -7.05
N GLY A 270 0.99 44.40 -5.88
CA GLY A 270 0.24 44.41 -4.63
C GLY A 270 -0.98 43.47 -4.63
N ALA A 271 -0.94 42.41 -5.43
CA ALA A 271 -2.07 41.49 -5.63
C ALA A 271 -2.15 40.42 -4.52
N PHE A 272 -2.39 40.85 -3.28
CA PHE A 272 -2.40 39.97 -2.10
C PHE A 272 -3.61 39.03 -1.98
N ASN A 273 -4.61 39.22 -2.84
CA ASN A 273 -5.82 38.39 -2.90
C ASN A 273 -5.76 37.28 -3.96
N GLU A 274 -4.65 37.18 -4.70
CA GLU A 274 -4.36 36.10 -5.66
C GLU A 274 -3.73 34.85 -5.02
#